data_AF-A0A2S9YIT3-F1
#
_entry.id   AF-A0A2S9YIT3-F1
#
_cell.length_a   1.000
_cell.length_b   1.000
_cell.length_c   1.000
_cell.angle_alpha   90.00
_cell.angle_beta   90.00
_cell.angle_gamma   90.00
#
_symmetry.space_group_name_H-M   'P 1'
#
loop_
_entity.id
_entity.type
_entity.pdbx_description
1 polymer ?
#
loop_
_entity_poly.entity_id
_entity_poly.type
_entity_poly.pdbx_seq_one_letter_code
_entity_poly.pdbx_strand_id
1 'polypeptide(L)'
;MALSTGTQIGIGLAVIGAVAFLVFSSPDEGVLEYVYADKVVASPDDFVDREFKVHGNVVEGTLAQDPSDDTYHFVIEFKGKRLKVIYDNLLPDTFVEGGEVVLTGTLDPQAMIIRSTEMTAKCPSKYEEEEAAPVKRS
;
A
#
# COMPACT_ATOMS: atom_id res chain seq x y z
N MET A 1 -8.76 38.38 39.77
CA MET A 1 -7.71 37.90 40.69
C MET A 1 -6.54 37.46 39.83
N ALA A 2 -5.45 38.23 39.79
CA ALA A 2 -4.26 37.86 39.03
C ALA A 2 -3.56 36.71 39.78
N LEU A 3 -3.25 35.62 39.08
CA LEU A 3 -2.47 34.54 39.67
C LEU A 3 -1.05 35.04 39.99
N SER A 4 -0.48 34.54 41.09
CA SER A 4 0.93 34.74 41.44
C SER A 4 1.83 34.34 40.28
N THR A 5 2.87 35.13 39.99
CA THR A 5 3.84 34.88 38.92
C THR A 5 4.43 33.47 38.98
N GLY A 6 4.59 32.90 40.19
CA GLY A 6 5.05 31.53 40.38
C GLY A 6 4.07 30.48 39.83
N THR A 7 2.77 30.71 39.93
CA THR A 7 1.75 29.79 39.37
C THR A 7 1.73 29.84 37.84
N GLN A 8 1.95 31.02 37.23
CA GLN A 8 2.00 31.14 35.77
C GLN A 8 3.20 30.36 35.18
N ILE A 9 4.36 30.43 35.85
CA ILE A 9 5.57 29.68 35.43
C ILE A 9 5.36 28.17 35.60
N GLY A 10 4.73 27.74 36.69
CA GLY A 10 4.42 26.32 36.92
C GLY A 10 3.49 25.74 35.87
N ILE A 11 2.43 26.46 35.50
CA ILE A 11 1.51 26.04 34.42
C ILE A 11 2.25 25.98 33.07
N GLY A 12 3.07 26.98 32.77
CA GLY A 12 3.85 27.00 31.52
C GLY A 12 4.78 25.79 31.39
N LEU A 13 5.52 25.46 32.46
CA LEU A 13 6.39 24.27 32.48
C LEU A 13 5.60 22.96 32.38
N ALA A 14 4.45 22.87 33.04
CA ALA A 14 3.59 21.70 32.95
C ALA A 14 3.05 21.49 31.51
N VAL A 15 2.66 22.57 30.83
CA VAL A 15 2.20 22.51 29.43
C VAL A 15 3.33 22.12 28.50
N ILE A 16 4.52 22.71 28.65
CA ILE A 16 5.70 22.34 27.84
C ILE A 16 6.08 20.88 28.07
N GLY A 17 6.07 20.42 29.32
CA GLY A 17 6.33 19.02 29.67
C GLY A 17 5.31 18.06 29.07
N ALA A 18 4.02 18.42 29.11
CA ALA A 18 2.96 17.64 28.49
C ALA A 18 3.11 17.56 26.96
N VAL A 19 3.42 18.69 26.29
CA VAL A 19 3.65 18.70 24.83
C VAL A 19 4.88 17.89 24.46
N ALA A 20 5.99 18.01 25.20
CA ALA A 20 7.17 17.20 24.96
C ALA A 20 6.87 15.71 25.14
N PHE A 21 6.16 15.34 26.21
CA PHE A 21 5.73 13.97 26.44
C PHE A 21 4.87 13.45 25.29
N LEU A 22 3.93 14.24 24.76
CA LEU A 22 3.11 13.84 23.62
C LEU A 22 3.95 13.61 22.35
N VAL A 23 4.93 14.46 22.05
CA VAL A 23 5.81 14.29 20.88
C VAL A 23 6.68 13.04 21.00
N PHE A 24 7.22 12.76 22.19
CA PHE A 24 8.04 11.56 22.43
C PHE A 24 7.22 10.28 22.60
N SER A 25 5.95 10.41 22.98
CA SER A 25 5.04 9.29 23.19
C SER A 25 4.13 9.03 21.98
N SER A 26 4.26 9.80 20.90
CA SER A 26 3.61 9.50 19.63
C SER A 26 4.13 8.15 19.13
N PRO A 27 3.29 7.11 19.06
CA PRO A 27 3.67 5.93 18.31
C PRO A 27 3.95 6.39 16.87
N ASP A 28 5.03 5.90 16.28
CA ASP A 28 5.22 5.95 14.83
C ASP A 28 4.07 5.16 14.20
N GLU A 29 2.90 5.78 14.06
CA GLU A 29 1.90 5.40 13.06
C GLU A 29 2.58 5.69 11.72
N GLY A 30 3.46 4.76 11.35
CA GLY A 30 4.49 4.94 10.35
C GLY A 30 3.83 5.40 9.06
N VAL A 31 4.21 6.59 8.60
CA VAL A 31 3.86 7.04 7.26
C VAL A 31 4.57 6.08 6.30
N LEU A 32 3.85 5.03 5.90
CA LEU A 32 4.37 4.05 4.97
C LEU A 32 4.70 4.77 3.66
N GLU A 33 5.93 4.58 3.21
CA GLU A 33 6.44 5.23 2.02
C GLU A 33 5.67 4.71 0.80
N TYR A 34 5.14 5.63 -0.01
CA TYR A 34 4.42 5.30 -1.23
C TYR A 34 5.39 5.32 -2.42
N VAL A 35 5.61 4.15 -3.02
CA VAL A 35 6.56 3.94 -4.12
C VAL A 35 5.94 3.15 -5.26
N TYR A 36 6.55 3.23 -6.44
CA TYR A 36 6.12 2.48 -7.62
C TYR A 36 6.97 1.22 -7.81
N ALA A 37 6.41 0.21 -8.49
CA ALA A 37 7.10 -1.05 -8.75
C ALA A 37 8.45 -0.86 -9.48
N ASP A 38 8.60 0.15 -10.35
CA ASP A 38 9.86 0.43 -11.04
C ASP A 38 10.98 0.87 -10.08
N LYS A 39 10.63 1.63 -9.04
CA LYS A 39 11.58 2.08 -8.01
C LYS A 39 12.05 0.92 -7.15
N VAL A 40 11.13 0.05 -6.73
CA VAL A 40 11.47 -1.12 -5.92
C VAL A 40 12.38 -2.08 -6.69
N VAL A 41 12.12 -2.28 -7.99
CA VAL A 41 12.97 -3.11 -8.85
C VAL A 41 14.33 -2.45 -9.12
N ALA A 42 14.40 -1.12 -9.17
CA ALA A 42 15.66 -0.41 -9.42
C ALA A 42 16.58 -0.33 -8.19
N SER A 43 16.01 -0.30 -6.99
CA SER A 43 16.73 -0.13 -5.72
C SER A 43 16.12 -1.01 -4.63
N PRO A 44 16.19 -2.35 -4.76
CA PRO A 44 15.53 -3.27 -3.85
C PRO A 44 16.07 -3.18 -2.41
N ASP A 45 17.37 -2.91 -2.24
CA ASP A 45 18.03 -2.83 -0.94
C ASP A 45 17.42 -1.76 -0.01
N ASP A 46 16.82 -0.71 -0.57
CA ASP A 46 16.17 0.37 0.21
C ASP A 46 14.83 -0.06 0.82
N PHE A 47 14.28 -1.19 0.38
CA PHE A 47 12.93 -1.68 0.72
C PHE A 47 12.94 -3.02 1.48
N VAL A 48 14.12 -3.53 1.82
CA VAL A 48 14.29 -4.75 2.62
C VAL A 48 14.02 -4.46 4.10
N ASP A 49 13.48 -5.45 4.82
CA ASP A 49 13.22 -5.42 6.27
C ASP A 49 12.33 -4.25 6.76
N ARG A 50 11.57 -3.64 5.86
CA ARG A 50 10.59 -2.60 6.19
C ARG A 50 9.31 -2.76 5.38
N GLU A 51 8.23 -2.24 5.94
CA GLU A 51 6.94 -2.18 5.27
C GLU A 51 6.82 -0.89 4.45
N PHE A 52 6.24 -0.99 3.26
CA PHE A 52 6.01 0.13 2.36
C PHE A 52 4.78 -0.11 1.49
N LYS A 53 4.28 0.96 0.87
CA LYS A 53 3.18 0.91 -0.09
C LYS A 53 3.73 0.90 -1.51
N VAL A 54 3.49 -0.17 -2.25
CA VAL A 54 3.88 -0.29 -3.65
C VAL A 54 2.68 -0.09 -4.57
N HIS A 55 2.89 0.65 -5.65
CA HIS A 55 1.91 0.91 -6.67
C HIS A 55 2.32 0.28 -8.01
N GLY A 56 1.36 -0.37 -8.66
CA GLY A 56 1.54 -0.93 -10.00
C GLY A 56 0.22 -1.41 -10.61
N ASN A 57 0.29 -1.86 -11.86
CA ASN A 57 -0.84 -2.45 -12.56
C ASN A 57 -0.70 -3.97 -12.57
N VAL A 58 -1.77 -4.69 -12.29
CA VAL A 58 -1.77 -6.16 -12.35
C VAL A 58 -1.58 -6.60 -13.79
N VAL A 59 -0.63 -7.48 -14.04
CA VAL A 59 -0.41 -8.04 -15.39
C VAL A 59 -1.47 -9.10 -15.66
N GLU A 60 -2.19 -8.98 -16.77
CA GLU A 60 -3.24 -9.93 -17.18
C GLU A 60 -2.72 -11.35 -17.37
N GLY A 61 -3.51 -12.32 -16.89
CA GLY A 61 -3.18 -13.75 -16.96
C GLY A 61 -2.06 -14.17 -16.00
N THR A 62 -1.71 -13.34 -15.03
CA THR A 62 -0.69 -13.68 -14.01
C THR A 62 -1.27 -14.05 -12.67
N LEU A 63 -2.56 -13.81 -12.44
CA LEU A 63 -3.22 -14.23 -11.21
C LEU A 63 -3.30 -15.76 -11.14
N ALA A 64 -2.73 -16.31 -10.07
CA ALA A 64 -2.81 -17.72 -9.71
C ALA A 64 -3.12 -17.84 -8.22
N GLN A 65 -4.01 -18.75 -7.85
CA GLN A 65 -4.27 -19.10 -6.45
C GLN A 65 -3.50 -20.37 -6.10
N ASP A 66 -2.78 -20.38 -4.99
CA ASP A 66 -2.17 -21.60 -4.46
C ASP A 66 -3.23 -22.40 -3.69
N PRO A 67 -3.55 -23.64 -4.11
CA PRO A 67 -4.57 -24.46 -3.45
C PRO A 67 -4.13 -24.99 -2.07
N SER A 68 -2.87 -24.83 -1.69
CA SER A 68 -2.30 -25.39 -0.45
C SER A 68 -2.37 -24.42 0.72
N ASP A 69 -2.16 -23.12 0.45
CA ASP A 69 -2.02 -22.06 1.47
C ASP A 69 -3.05 -20.92 1.32
N ASP A 70 -4.01 -21.03 0.39
CA ASP A 70 -5.04 -20.00 0.10
C ASP A 70 -4.44 -18.61 -0.22
N THR A 71 -3.23 -18.59 -0.78
CA THR A 71 -2.52 -17.38 -1.17
C THR A 71 -2.68 -17.09 -2.67
N TYR A 72 -2.67 -15.80 -3.02
CA TYR A 72 -2.70 -15.35 -4.41
C TYR A 72 -1.32 -14.90 -4.85
N HIS A 73 -0.91 -15.38 -6.02
CA HIS A 73 0.32 -15.02 -6.69
C HIS A 73 -0.02 -14.25 -7.96
N PHE A 74 0.56 -13.07 -8.13
CA PHE A 74 0.42 -12.30 -9.36
C PHE A 74 1.62 -11.39 -9.58
N VAL A 75 1.66 -10.73 -10.73
CA VAL A 75 2.72 -9.79 -11.09
C VAL A 75 2.13 -8.40 -11.24
N ILE A 76 2.75 -7.41 -10.63
CA ILE A 76 2.47 -5.99 -10.89
C ILE A 76 3.53 -5.39 -11.81
N GLU A 77 3.13 -4.45 -12.64
CA GLU A 77 4.00 -3.76 -13.59
C GLU A 77 3.82 -2.25 -13.52
N PHE A 78 4.95 -1.55 -13.58
CA PHE A 78 4.97 -0.11 -13.79
C PHE A 78 6.16 0.27 -14.68
N LYS A 79 5.91 1.05 -15.75
CA LYS A 79 6.93 1.50 -16.72
C LYS A 79 7.80 0.36 -17.28
N GLY A 80 7.20 -0.80 -17.53
CA GLY A 80 7.86 -2.00 -18.07
C GLY A 80 8.67 -2.78 -17.03
N LYS A 81 8.70 -2.36 -15.75
CA LYS A 81 9.33 -3.11 -14.65
C LYS A 81 8.27 -3.95 -13.95
N ARG A 82 8.56 -5.25 -13.83
CA ARG A 82 7.67 -6.24 -13.24
C ARG A 82 8.15 -6.65 -11.86
N LEU A 83 7.22 -6.82 -10.94
CA LEU A 83 7.47 -7.22 -9.57
C LEU A 83 6.46 -8.29 -9.16
N LYS A 84 6.95 -9.38 -8.58
CA LYS A 84 6.12 -10.50 -8.13
C LYS A 84 5.50 -10.17 -6.77
N VAL A 85 4.26 -10.59 -6.59
CA VAL A 85 3.48 -10.36 -5.37
C VAL A 85 2.91 -11.69 -4.90
N ILE A 86 3.01 -11.93 -3.59
CA ILE A 86 2.26 -12.94 -2.85
C ILE A 86 1.30 -12.17 -1.95
N TYR A 87 0.01 -12.43 -2.10
CA TYR A 87 -1.04 -11.82 -1.32
C TYR A 87 -1.76 -12.87 -0.48
N ASP A 88 -1.74 -12.68 0.84
CA ASP A 88 -2.14 -13.66 1.85
C ASP A 88 -3.50 -13.27 2.49
N ASN A 89 -4.44 -12.80 1.66
CA ASN A 89 -5.76 -12.39 2.13
C ASN A 89 -6.78 -12.49 0.98
N LEU A 90 -8.05 -12.21 1.27
CA LEU A 90 -9.11 -12.16 0.27
C LEU A 90 -8.90 -10.97 -0.68
N LEU A 91 -9.02 -11.25 -1.98
CA LEU A 91 -9.01 -10.20 -3.00
C LEU A 91 -10.25 -9.30 -2.82
N PRO A 92 -10.11 -7.96 -2.84
CA PRO A 92 -11.27 -7.08 -2.77
C PRO A 92 -12.11 -7.18 -4.04
N ASP A 93 -13.41 -6.88 -3.96
CA ASP A 93 -14.35 -6.94 -5.09
C ASP A 93 -13.94 -6.02 -6.26
N THR A 94 -13.15 -4.98 -5.99
CA THR A 94 -12.65 -4.03 -7.00
C THR A 94 -11.37 -4.51 -7.69
N PHE A 95 -10.79 -5.64 -7.28
CA PHE A 95 -9.60 -6.20 -7.91
C PHE A 95 -9.94 -6.77 -9.29
N VAL A 96 -9.19 -6.32 -10.29
CA VAL A 96 -9.26 -6.82 -11.66
C VAL A 96 -7.85 -6.96 -12.23
N GLU A 97 -7.62 -8.01 -13.03
CA GLU A 97 -6.41 -8.11 -13.84
C GLU A 97 -6.34 -6.94 -14.83
N GLY A 98 -5.15 -6.42 -15.11
CA GLY A 98 -4.98 -5.16 -15.85
C GLY A 98 -5.28 -3.89 -15.04
N GLY A 99 -5.86 -4.05 -13.84
CA GLY A 99 -6.24 -2.96 -12.95
C GLY A 99 -5.08 -2.37 -12.15
N GLU A 100 -5.29 -1.15 -11.66
CA GLU A 100 -4.33 -0.44 -10.82
C GLU A 100 -4.51 -0.83 -9.35
N VAL A 101 -3.41 -1.23 -8.70
CA VAL A 101 -3.40 -1.71 -7.31
C VAL A 101 -2.30 -1.05 -6.50
N VAL A 102 -2.61 -0.77 -5.24
CA VAL A 102 -1.64 -0.38 -4.21
C VAL A 102 -1.61 -1.46 -3.16
N LEU A 103 -0.43 -2.00 -2.87
CA LEU A 103 -0.22 -3.07 -1.90
C LEU A 103 0.63 -2.54 -0.76
N THR A 104 0.29 -2.89 0.48
CA THR A 104 1.16 -2.67 1.63
C THR A 104 1.86 -3.98 1.96
N GLY A 105 3.19 -3.98 1.99
CA GLY A 105 3.93 -5.21 2.24
C GLY A 105 5.42 -5.03 2.44
N THR A 106 6.10 -6.17 2.53
CA THR A 106 7.55 -6.27 2.73
C THR A 106 8.18 -6.97 1.52
N LEU A 107 9.39 -6.54 1.15
CA LEU A 107 10.15 -7.15 0.06
C LEU A 107 11.01 -8.31 0.59
N ASP A 108 10.87 -9.48 0.00
CA ASP A 108 11.81 -10.59 0.15
C ASP A 108 12.99 -10.37 -0.81
N PRO A 109 14.20 -10.06 -0.30
CA PRO A 109 15.36 -9.74 -1.12
C PRO A 109 15.91 -10.95 -1.90
N GLN A 110 15.68 -12.18 -1.42
CA GLN A 110 16.20 -13.37 -2.08
C GLN A 110 15.34 -13.76 -3.28
N ALA A 111 14.02 -13.65 -3.13
CA ALA A 111 13.08 -14.04 -4.17
C ALA A 111 12.68 -12.89 -5.11
N MET A 112 12.96 -11.63 -4.73
CA MET A 112 12.42 -10.41 -5.38
C MET A 112 10.88 -10.47 -5.46
N ILE A 113 10.26 -10.79 -4.33
CA ILE A 113 8.81 -10.96 -4.17
C ILE A 113 8.35 -10.06 -3.03
N ILE A 114 7.27 -9.32 -3.26
CA ILE A 114 6.57 -8.63 -2.17
C ILE A 114 5.56 -9.57 -1.53
N ARG A 115 5.57 -9.66 -0.20
CA ARG A 115 4.49 -10.29 0.58
C ARG A 115 3.59 -9.22 1.15
N SER A 116 2.29 -9.34 0.93
CA SER A 116 1.30 -8.34 1.32
C SER A 116 0.04 -9.01 1.85
N THR A 117 -0.61 -8.38 2.82
CA THR A 117 -1.91 -8.78 3.38
C THR A 117 -2.98 -7.70 3.22
N GLU A 118 -2.58 -6.52 2.75
CA GLU A 118 -3.43 -5.35 2.57
C GLU A 118 -3.26 -4.80 1.15
N MET A 119 -4.38 -4.68 0.43
CA MET A 119 -4.40 -4.03 -0.88
C MET A 119 -5.54 -3.01 -0.98
N THR A 120 -5.33 -2.03 -1.85
CA THR A 120 -6.37 -1.15 -2.36
C THR A 120 -6.33 -1.23 -3.89
N ALA A 121 -7.35 -1.85 -4.46
CA ALA A 121 -7.58 -1.85 -5.91
C ALA A 121 -8.49 -0.67 -6.27
N LYS A 122 -8.11 0.11 -7.29
CA LYS A 122 -9.00 1.16 -7.80
C LYS A 122 -10.14 0.55 -8.59
N CYS A 123 -11.33 1.12 -8.44
CA CYS A 123 -12.45 0.78 -9.32
C CYS A 123 -12.06 1.06 -10.79
N PRO A 124 -12.35 0.14 -11.71
CA PRO A 124 -12.14 0.37 -13.14
C PRO A 124 -13.10 1.48 -13.60
N SER A 125 -12.65 2.73 -13.59
CA SER A 125 -13.45 3.88 -14.07
C SER A 125 -13.39 4.06 -15.59
N LYS A 126 -13.10 2.99 -16.34
CA LYS A 126 -12.94 3.00 -17.79
C LYS A 126 -13.45 1.68 -18.36
N TYR A 127 -14.53 1.78 -19.14
CA TYR A 127 -15.17 0.76 -19.99
C TYR A 127 -16.29 -0.11 -19.39
N GLU A 128 -17.44 0.54 -19.22
CA GLU A 128 -18.76 -0.05 -19.45
C GLU A 128 -19.28 0.45 -20.81
N GLU A 129 -18.48 0.34 -21.88
CA GLU A 129 -18.84 0.69 -23.27
C GLU A 129 -18.02 -0.15 -24.25
N GLU A 130 -18.22 -1.47 -24.32
CA GLU A 130 -18.10 -2.24 -25.57
C GLU A 130 -18.63 -3.67 -25.37
N GLU A 131 -19.92 -3.85 -25.05
CA GLU A 131 -20.61 -5.10 -25.38
C GLU A 131 -22.11 -4.89 -25.60
N ALA A 132 -22.45 -4.13 -26.63
CA ALA A 132 -23.74 -4.21 -27.29
C ALA A 132 -23.51 -4.42 -28.78
N ALA A 133 -23.34 -5.69 -29.15
CA ALA A 133 -23.15 -6.16 -30.52
C ALA A 133 -24.18 -5.54 -31.50
N PRO A 134 -23.78 -5.14 -32.73
CA PRO A 134 -24.73 -4.72 -33.74
C PRO A 134 -25.46 -5.94 -34.30
N VAL A 135 -26.66 -6.23 -33.80
CA VAL A 135 -27.58 -7.18 -34.45
C VAL A 135 -28.14 -6.52 -35.71
N LYS A 136 -27.45 -6.68 -36.83
CA LYS A 136 -28.07 -6.54 -38.15
C LYS A 136 -29.13 -7.63 -38.30
N ARG A 137 -30.40 -7.23 -38.45
CA ARG A 137 -31.41 -8.07 -39.11
C ARG A 137 -31.92 -7.34 -40.36
N SER A 138 -31.71 -8.04 -41.46
CA SER A 138 -32.28 -7.87 -42.81
C SER A 138 -33.80 -7.92 -42.83
#